data_AF-A0A1A7XD40-F1
#
_entry.id   AF-A0A1A7XD40-F1
#
_cell.length_a   1.000
_cell.length_b   1.000
_cell.length_c   1.000
_cell.angle_alpha   90.00
_cell.angle_beta   90.00
_cell.angle_gamma   90.00
#
_symmetry.space_group_name_H-M   'P 1'
#
loop_
_entity.id
_entity.type
_entity.pdbx_description
1 polymer ?
#
loop_
_entity_poly.entity_id
_entity_poly.type
_entity_poly.pdbx_seq_one_letter_code
_entity_poly.pdbx_strand_id
1 'polypeptide(L)'
;QCVAVLACDKDARTQFRQAGGLQLLVNLLQSKDREVLHNACLAVNVFASDKPSAVEMCKIGALERLEEIKHSGNGRNRFSELAMISLLNCNLSVKYSLMGRLSPTDMITGGFYDAGKACSGQMIPTLEELFKQPVNQHQPIIFVGSSPEKKKEEVKPTDEAHFETLVVKPQGMIDDVSLQMLVKKAKESIFPLKDEKEQYAALARVVSDAMGGAVGMEKLHEFPWVLHLSELKFLLKSNVIPIGSIDKGFYCHRALLFKCLADCIEMSCTLVRGEYNRAWNEVVVFRENPTNRSPSQPCHYIVDLMHQPGALLGVDTPAALQYQTI
;
A
#
# COMPACT_ATOMS: atom_id res chain seq x y z
N GLN A 1 -20.92 12.64 21.74
CA GLN A 1 -21.90 11.60 21.37
C GLN A 1 -22.71 11.93 20.11
N CYS A 2 -23.43 13.07 20.04
CA CYS A 2 -24.29 13.40 18.89
C CYS A 2 -23.56 13.46 17.53
N VAL A 3 -22.33 13.98 17.51
CA VAL A 3 -21.52 14.07 16.28
C VAL A 3 -21.18 12.70 15.70
N ALA A 4 -20.92 11.69 16.54
CA ALA A 4 -20.65 10.33 16.07
C ALA A 4 -21.90 9.67 15.47
N VAL A 5 -23.10 9.97 16.01
CA VAL A 5 -24.38 9.48 15.49
C VAL A 5 -24.74 10.15 14.17
N LEU A 6 -24.51 11.46 14.05
CA LEU A 6 -24.68 12.21 12.80
C LEU A 6 -23.76 11.69 11.69
N ALA A 7 -22.55 11.27 12.05
CA ALA A 7 -21.56 10.76 11.11
C ALA A 7 -21.94 9.40 10.49
N CYS A 8 -23.03 8.75 10.90
CA CYS A 8 -23.55 7.57 10.20
C CYS A 8 -24.11 7.93 8.81
N ASP A 9 -24.64 9.14 8.65
CA ASP A 9 -25.20 9.63 7.38
C ASP A 9 -24.12 10.26 6.48
N LYS A 10 -24.16 9.94 5.17
CA LYS A 10 -23.14 10.39 4.21
C LYS A 10 -23.20 11.89 3.94
N ASP A 11 -24.39 12.47 3.89
CA ASP A 11 -24.58 13.90 3.60
C ASP A 11 -24.21 14.73 4.83
N ALA A 12 -24.57 14.27 6.03
CA ALA A 12 -24.14 14.84 7.29
C ALA A 12 -22.61 14.86 7.41
N ARG A 13 -21.92 13.77 7.03
CA ARG A 13 -20.43 13.75 7.01
C ARG A 13 -19.87 14.81 6.06
N THR A 14 -20.48 14.97 4.90
CA THR A 14 -20.04 15.94 3.88
C THR A 14 -20.24 17.38 4.35
N GLN A 15 -21.40 17.69 4.92
CA GLN A 15 -21.69 19.02 5.49
C GLN A 15 -20.77 19.35 6.68
N PHE A 16 -20.54 18.38 7.57
CA PHE A 16 -19.64 18.56 8.71
C PHE A 16 -18.21 18.85 8.25
N ARG A 17 -17.75 18.16 7.20
CA ARG A 17 -16.45 18.41 6.57
C ARG A 17 -16.37 19.81 5.96
N GLN A 18 -17.36 20.20 5.16
CA GLN A 18 -17.42 21.54 4.53
C GLN A 18 -17.45 22.68 5.56
N ALA A 19 -18.02 22.43 6.74
CA ALA A 19 -18.03 23.39 7.84
C ALA A 19 -16.70 23.47 8.63
N GLY A 20 -15.66 22.72 8.24
CA GLY A 20 -14.39 22.65 8.98
C GLY A 20 -14.48 21.86 10.29
N GLY A 21 -15.54 21.08 10.48
CA GLY A 21 -15.79 20.34 11.71
C GLY A 21 -14.73 19.29 12.03
N LEU A 22 -14.07 18.72 11.00
CA LEU A 22 -13.00 17.73 11.21
C LEU A 22 -11.80 18.34 11.92
N GLN A 23 -11.45 19.60 11.65
CA GLN A 23 -10.37 20.29 12.36
C GLN A 23 -10.66 20.43 13.85
N LEU A 24 -11.89 20.84 14.19
CA LEU A 24 -12.33 20.94 15.57
C LEU A 24 -12.32 19.58 16.27
N LEU A 25 -12.79 18.54 15.57
CA LEU A 25 -12.79 17.17 16.09
C LEU A 25 -11.38 16.66 16.38
N VAL A 26 -10.42 16.88 15.48
CA VAL A 26 -9.01 16.50 15.70
C VAL A 26 -8.39 17.28 16.86
N ASN A 27 -8.71 18.57 17.01
CA ASN A 27 -8.24 19.37 18.14
C ASN A 27 -8.74 18.81 19.50
N LEU A 28 -9.95 18.23 19.55
CA LEU A 28 -10.50 17.62 20.77
C LEU A 28 -9.74 16.36 21.22
N LEU A 29 -8.91 15.75 20.37
CA LEU A 29 -8.05 14.63 20.76
C LEU A 29 -6.97 15.04 21.78
N GLN A 30 -6.70 16.33 21.96
CA GLN A 30 -5.77 16.82 22.98
C GLN A 30 -6.44 17.09 24.34
N SER A 31 -7.75 16.85 24.44
CA SER A 31 -8.49 17.11 25.69
C SER A 31 -7.96 16.25 26.83
N LYS A 32 -7.76 16.87 28.00
CA LYS A 32 -7.44 16.17 29.26
C LYS A 32 -8.68 15.52 29.89
N ASP A 33 -9.87 15.93 29.45
CA ASP A 33 -11.12 15.34 29.90
C ASP A 33 -11.34 13.97 29.22
N ARG A 34 -11.49 12.93 30.04
CA ARG A 34 -11.62 11.54 29.57
C ARG A 34 -12.87 11.30 28.75
N GLU A 35 -13.98 11.95 29.08
CA GLU A 35 -15.24 11.78 28.36
C GLU A 35 -15.21 12.50 27.01
N VAL A 36 -14.63 13.71 26.97
CA VAL A 36 -14.42 14.46 25.72
C VAL A 36 -13.47 13.68 24.81
N LEU A 37 -12.35 13.20 25.33
CA LEU A 37 -11.38 12.42 24.57
C LEU A 37 -11.99 11.12 24.02
N HIS A 38 -12.74 10.41 24.86
CA HIS A 38 -13.47 9.21 24.46
C HIS A 38 -14.44 9.48 23.31
N ASN A 39 -15.26 10.52 23.44
CA ASN A 39 -16.22 10.94 22.40
C ASN A 39 -15.53 11.38 21.11
N ALA A 40 -14.39 12.09 21.21
CA ALA A 40 -13.59 12.51 20.07
C ALA A 40 -13.03 11.29 19.33
N CYS A 41 -12.44 10.32 20.04
CA CYS A 41 -11.94 9.09 19.43
C CYS A 41 -13.05 8.31 18.72
N LEU A 42 -14.23 8.19 19.35
CA LEU A 42 -15.38 7.52 18.74
C LEU A 42 -15.83 8.22 17.45
N ALA A 43 -15.95 9.56 17.47
CA ALA A 43 -16.33 10.31 16.28
C ALA A 43 -15.27 10.18 15.17
N VAL A 44 -13.97 10.28 15.49
CA VAL A 44 -12.89 10.05 14.51
C VAL A 44 -13.02 8.67 13.89
N ASN A 45 -13.25 7.62 14.68
CA ASN A 45 -13.45 6.27 14.18
C ASN A 45 -14.62 6.17 13.18
N VAL A 46 -15.76 6.82 13.47
CA VAL A 46 -16.91 6.82 12.56
C VAL A 46 -16.62 7.62 11.30
N PHE A 47 -16.01 8.80 11.40
CA PHE A 47 -15.64 9.58 10.22
C PHE A 47 -14.58 8.91 9.36
N ALA A 48 -13.70 8.11 9.98
CA ALA A 48 -12.66 7.37 9.27
C ALA A 48 -13.21 6.26 8.38
N SER A 49 -14.49 5.87 8.51
CA SER A 49 -15.08 4.92 7.54
C SER A 49 -15.30 5.53 6.15
N ASP A 50 -15.25 6.87 6.03
CA ASP A 50 -15.35 7.60 4.76
C ASP A 50 -13.96 8.04 4.29
N LYS A 51 -13.54 7.57 3.12
CA LYS A 51 -12.19 7.83 2.58
C LYS A 51 -11.84 9.32 2.51
N PRO A 52 -12.67 10.23 1.96
CA PRO A 52 -12.31 11.65 1.94
C PRO A 52 -12.21 12.28 3.33
N SER A 53 -13.08 11.92 4.29
CA SER A 53 -12.94 12.37 5.67
C SER A 53 -11.68 11.83 6.36
N ALA A 54 -11.33 10.56 6.15
CA ALA A 54 -10.10 9.97 6.67
C ALA A 54 -8.86 10.69 6.12
N VAL A 55 -8.81 10.95 4.81
CA VAL A 55 -7.71 11.68 4.16
C VAL A 55 -7.55 13.09 4.73
N GLU A 56 -8.65 13.81 4.93
CA GLU A 56 -8.59 15.16 5.52
C GLU A 56 -8.12 15.12 6.98
N MET A 57 -8.63 14.20 7.80
CA MET A 57 -8.16 14.04 9.19
C MET A 57 -6.68 13.69 9.27
N CYS A 58 -6.17 12.84 8.38
CA CYS A 58 -4.73 12.57 8.30
C CYS A 58 -3.93 13.83 7.93
N LYS A 59 -4.40 14.64 6.97
CA LYS A 59 -3.74 15.92 6.63
C LYS A 59 -3.70 16.91 7.80
N ILE A 60 -4.72 16.89 8.65
CA ILE A 60 -4.83 17.74 9.84
C ILE A 60 -3.94 17.24 11.01
N GLY A 61 -3.37 16.04 10.90
CA GLY A 61 -2.47 15.47 11.91
C GLY A 61 -3.18 14.59 12.96
N ALA A 62 -4.29 13.94 12.59
CA ALA A 62 -5.05 13.10 13.52
C ALA A 62 -4.24 11.87 14.00
N LEU A 63 -3.39 11.31 13.14
CA LEU A 63 -2.60 10.11 13.46
C LEU A 63 -1.57 10.43 14.56
N GLU A 64 -0.89 11.56 14.44
CA GLU A 64 0.12 12.06 15.37
C GLU A 64 -0.50 12.26 16.76
N ARG A 65 -1.70 12.85 16.83
CA ARG A 65 -2.43 13.00 18.09
C ARG A 65 -2.82 11.65 18.69
N LEU A 66 -3.28 10.71 17.88
CA LEU A 66 -3.61 9.35 18.34
C LEU A 66 -2.37 8.57 18.80
N GLU A 67 -1.20 8.82 18.18
CA GLU A 67 0.09 8.27 18.62
C GLU A 67 0.51 8.86 19.98
N GLU A 68 0.39 10.17 20.16
CA GLU A 68 0.62 10.86 21.44
C GLU A 68 -0.25 10.27 22.55
N ILE A 69 -1.54 10.04 22.27
CA ILE A 69 -2.48 9.40 23.21
C ILE A 69 -2.01 7.99 23.59
N LYS A 70 -1.55 7.18 22.62
CA LYS A 70 -1.07 5.80 22.86
C LYS A 70 0.17 5.75 23.76
N HIS A 71 1.01 6.77 23.72
CA HIS A 71 2.21 6.88 24.58
C HIS A 71 1.93 7.56 25.92
N SER A 72 0.83 8.31 26.04
CA SER A 72 0.41 8.92 27.29
C SER A 72 -0.11 7.86 28.28
N GLY A 73 0.47 7.79 29.49
CA GLY A 73 0.05 6.84 30.53
C GLY A 73 -1.38 7.03 31.05
N ASN A 74 -2.08 8.09 30.63
CA ASN A 74 -3.38 8.51 31.17
C ASN A 74 -4.54 8.48 30.14
N GLY A 75 -4.25 8.19 28.86
CA GLY A 75 -5.19 8.31 27.73
C GLY A 75 -5.36 7.07 26.85
N ARG A 76 -4.62 5.97 27.11
CA ARG A 76 -4.82 4.70 26.38
C ARG A 76 -6.26 4.23 26.54
N ASN A 77 -7.01 4.27 25.44
CA ASN A 77 -8.38 3.80 25.39
C ASN A 77 -8.56 2.94 24.13
N ARG A 78 -9.36 1.88 24.21
CA ARG A 78 -9.66 1.01 23.06
C ARG A 78 -10.17 1.81 21.85
N PHE A 79 -10.83 2.94 22.09
CA PHE A 79 -11.35 3.80 21.03
C PHE A 79 -10.26 4.61 20.30
N SER A 80 -9.16 5.01 20.96
CA SER A 80 -8.05 5.68 20.26
C SER A 80 -7.33 4.70 19.33
N GLU A 81 -7.22 3.43 19.75
CA GLU A 81 -6.69 2.36 18.92
C GLU A 81 -7.60 2.05 17.72
N LEU A 82 -8.92 1.94 17.93
CA LEU A 82 -9.88 1.75 16.84
C LEU A 82 -9.87 2.92 15.85
N ALA A 83 -9.84 4.16 16.35
CA ALA A 83 -9.75 5.35 15.51
C ALA A 83 -8.48 5.35 14.65
N MET A 84 -7.34 4.99 15.26
CA MET A 84 -6.07 4.83 14.54
C MET A 84 -6.18 3.78 13.44
N ILE A 85 -6.67 2.58 13.77
CA ILE A 85 -6.83 1.48 12.82
C ILE A 85 -7.72 1.90 11.64
N SER A 86 -8.84 2.56 11.91
CA SER A 86 -9.77 3.01 10.87
C SER A 86 -9.15 4.06 9.94
N LEU A 87 -8.40 5.03 10.47
CA LEU A 87 -7.67 6.02 9.65
C LEU A 87 -6.62 5.34 8.76
N LEU A 88 -5.84 4.41 9.33
CA LEU A 88 -4.81 3.68 8.60
C LEU A 88 -5.40 2.78 7.51
N ASN A 89 -6.55 2.14 7.75
CA ASN A 89 -7.22 1.31 6.74
C ASN A 89 -7.69 2.11 5.52
N CYS A 90 -7.94 3.41 5.65
CA CYS A 90 -8.27 4.27 4.51
C CYS A 90 -7.06 4.79 3.73
N ASN A 91 -5.86 4.69 4.29
CA ASN A 91 -4.62 5.13 3.67
C ASN A 91 -3.52 4.08 3.84
N LEU A 92 -3.52 3.11 2.93
CA LEU A 92 -2.59 1.98 2.98
C LEU A 92 -1.12 2.40 2.85
N SER A 93 -0.82 3.49 2.13
CA SER A 93 0.54 4.04 2.05
C SER A 93 1.05 4.42 3.44
N VAL A 94 0.24 5.16 4.18
CA VAL A 94 0.54 5.60 5.56
C VAL A 94 0.57 4.40 6.51
N LYS A 95 -0.39 3.48 6.39
CA LYS A 95 -0.41 2.23 7.16
C LYS A 95 0.87 1.43 6.98
N TYR A 96 1.32 1.24 5.74
CA TYR A 96 2.52 0.46 5.46
C TYR A 96 3.79 1.18 5.92
N SER A 97 3.83 2.50 5.81
CA SER A 97 4.94 3.33 6.29
C SER A 97 5.12 3.24 7.81
N LEU A 98 4.02 3.25 8.58
CA LEU A 98 4.04 3.23 10.05
C LEU A 98 4.15 1.80 10.63
N MET A 99 3.35 0.87 10.10
CA MET A 99 3.23 -0.49 10.66
C MET A 99 4.19 -1.48 10.02
N GLY A 100 4.76 -1.16 8.86
CA GLY A 100 5.59 -2.09 8.09
C GLY A 100 4.84 -3.35 7.63
N ARG A 101 3.51 -3.37 7.68
CA ARG A 101 2.71 -4.56 7.32
C ARG A 101 1.40 -4.19 6.65
N LEU A 102 1.10 -4.86 5.55
CA LEU A 102 -0.23 -4.88 4.92
C LEU A 102 -0.74 -6.32 4.92
N SER A 103 -1.92 -6.52 5.48
CA SER A 103 -2.59 -7.82 5.56
C SER A 103 -3.20 -8.24 4.20
N PRO A 104 -3.69 -9.49 4.08
CA PRO A 104 -4.37 -9.91 2.86
C PRO A 104 -5.61 -9.10 2.51
N THR A 105 -6.30 -8.51 3.50
CA THR A 105 -7.47 -7.66 3.27
C THR A 105 -7.11 -6.22 2.87
N ASP A 106 -5.84 -5.83 3.01
CA ASP A 106 -5.35 -4.53 2.59
C ASP A 106 -5.00 -4.58 1.10
N MET A 107 -5.98 -4.24 0.25
CA MET A 107 -5.84 -4.30 -1.20
C MET A 107 -5.19 -3.01 -1.73
N ILE A 108 -3.98 -3.13 -2.27
CA ILE A 108 -3.30 -2.03 -2.96
C ILE A 108 -4.06 -1.69 -4.24
N THR A 109 -4.53 -0.45 -4.34
CA THR A 109 -5.18 0.11 -5.53
C THR A 109 -4.40 1.30 -6.07
N GLY A 110 -4.77 1.78 -7.26
CA GLY A 110 -4.20 3.00 -7.84
C GLY A 110 -4.18 4.16 -6.84
N GLY A 111 -3.03 4.85 -6.76
CA GLY A 111 -2.81 5.94 -5.82
C GLY A 111 -1.97 5.56 -4.59
N PHE A 112 -1.69 4.27 -4.38
CA PHE A 112 -0.76 3.83 -3.35
C PHE A 112 0.66 4.30 -3.65
N TYR A 113 1.43 4.60 -2.61
CA TYR A 113 2.85 4.91 -2.71
C TYR A 113 3.61 4.42 -1.49
N ASP A 114 4.88 4.13 -1.66
CA ASP A 114 5.81 3.78 -0.60
C ASP A 114 6.94 4.81 -0.54
N ALA A 115 6.97 5.61 0.55
CA ALA A 115 8.03 6.57 0.84
C ALA A 115 9.04 6.06 1.88
N GLY A 116 8.96 4.78 2.25
CA GLY A 116 9.76 4.17 3.30
C GLY A 116 9.09 4.18 4.68
N LYS A 117 9.86 3.81 5.71
CA LYS A 117 9.40 3.72 7.10
C LYS A 117 9.32 5.12 7.70
N ALA A 118 8.14 5.53 8.18
CA ALA A 118 7.97 6.79 8.88
C ALA A 118 8.46 6.68 10.32
N CYS A 119 9.05 7.75 10.84
CA CYS A 119 9.33 7.87 12.28
C CYS A 119 8.04 8.29 13.00
N SER A 120 7.83 7.77 14.22
CA SER A 120 6.68 8.16 15.05
C SER A 120 6.64 9.69 15.24
N GLY A 121 5.45 10.26 15.10
CA GLY A 121 5.23 11.71 15.17
C GLY A 121 5.64 12.53 13.94
N GLN A 122 6.11 11.91 12.84
CA GLN A 122 6.34 12.63 11.58
C GLN A 122 5.09 12.63 10.69
N MET A 123 4.72 13.83 10.22
CA MET A 123 3.69 13.99 9.20
C MET A 123 4.12 13.29 7.91
N ILE A 124 3.28 12.40 7.41
CA ILE A 124 3.55 11.72 6.14
C ILE A 124 3.12 12.64 4.99
N PRO A 125 4.05 13.03 4.10
CA PRO A 125 3.75 13.96 3.03
C PRO A 125 2.74 13.37 2.05
N THR A 126 1.87 14.21 1.53
CA THR A 126 0.91 13.82 0.49
C THR A 126 1.61 13.55 -0.83
N LEU A 127 0.98 12.75 -1.69
CA LEU A 127 1.53 12.45 -3.01
C LEU A 127 1.76 13.73 -3.84
N GLU A 128 0.88 14.73 -3.74
CA GLU A 128 1.05 16.03 -4.40
C GLU A 128 2.28 16.80 -3.90
N GLU A 129 2.54 16.77 -2.59
CA GLU A 129 3.73 17.38 -1.99
C GLU A 129 4.99 16.65 -2.44
N LEU A 130 4.95 15.31 -2.49
CA LEU A 130 6.05 14.47 -2.95
C LEU A 130 6.41 14.74 -4.41
N PHE A 131 5.42 14.95 -5.29
CA PHE A 131 5.65 15.32 -6.68
C PHE A 131 6.27 16.72 -6.87
N LYS A 132 6.02 17.64 -5.94
CA LYS A 132 6.57 19.01 -5.98
C LYS A 132 8.01 19.09 -5.47
N GLN A 133 8.52 18.05 -4.81
CA GLN A 133 9.88 18.07 -4.28
C GLN A 133 10.91 18.05 -5.42
N PRO A 134 11.99 18.86 -5.32
CA PRO A 134 13.09 18.76 -6.26
C PRO A 134 13.76 17.38 -6.14
N VAL A 135 14.29 16.87 -7.26
CA VAL A 135 15.04 15.62 -7.27
C VAL A 135 16.16 15.68 -6.24
N ASN A 136 16.20 14.70 -5.34
CA ASN A 136 17.12 14.66 -4.21
C ASN A 136 17.87 13.32 -4.15
N GLN A 137 18.73 13.16 -3.14
CA GLN A 137 19.50 11.94 -2.92
C GLN A 137 18.82 10.95 -1.95
N HIS A 138 17.63 11.28 -1.43
CA HIS A 138 16.87 10.36 -0.57
C HIS A 138 16.33 9.17 -1.37
N GLN A 139 15.86 8.15 -0.65
CA GLN A 139 15.23 6.98 -1.25
C GLN A 139 14.11 7.40 -2.21
N PRO A 140 13.97 6.71 -3.36
CA PRO A 140 12.87 6.97 -4.27
C PRO A 140 11.54 6.60 -3.62
N ILE A 141 10.50 7.32 -4.00
CA ILE A 141 9.13 7.04 -3.60
C ILE A 141 8.52 6.14 -4.67
N ILE A 142 8.15 4.92 -4.31
CA ILE A 142 7.60 3.97 -5.27
C ILE A 142 6.10 4.18 -5.37
N PHE A 143 5.60 4.52 -6.55
CA PHE A 143 4.20 4.81 -6.79
C PHE A 143 3.53 3.67 -7.55
N VAL A 144 2.34 3.28 -7.08
CA VAL A 144 1.48 2.32 -7.76
C VAL A 144 0.35 3.10 -8.43
N GLY A 145 0.58 3.43 -9.69
CA GLY A 145 -0.39 4.09 -10.56
C GLY A 145 -1.17 3.06 -11.37
N SER A 146 -2.49 3.08 -11.26
CA SER A 146 -3.36 2.57 -12.32
C SER A 146 -4.40 3.63 -12.60
N SER A 147 -4.60 3.94 -13.88
CA SER A 147 -5.76 4.71 -14.32
C SER A 147 -7.02 3.98 -13.80
N PRO A 148 -7.97 4.66 -13.13
CA PRO A 148 -9.27 4.04 -12.90
C PRO A 148 -9.85 3.71 -14.28
N GLU A 149 -10.19 2.44 -14.50
CA GLU A 149 -10.91 2.04 -15.71
C GLU A 149 -12.09 3.00 -15.89
N LYS A 150 -12.03 3.84 -16.93
CA LYS A 150 -13.17 4.65 -17.31
C LYS A 150 -14.26 3.67 -17.66
N LYS A 151 -15.32 3.60 -16.84
CA LYS A 151 -16.59 3.03 -17.27
C LYS A 151 -16.92 3.69 -18.61
N LYS A 152 -16.97 2.89 -19.67
CA LYS A 152 -17.41 3.35 -20.99
C LYS A 152 -18.88 3.74 -20.85
N GLU A 153 -19.14 5.01 -20.58
CA GLU A 153 -20.44 5.60 -20.92
C GLU A 153 -20.47 5.72 -22.44
N GLU A 154 -21.40 5.00 -23.06
CA GLU A 154 -21.70 5.11 -24.48
C GLU A 154 -22.14 6.54 -24.80
N VAL A 155 -21.30 7.28 -25.52
CA VAL A 155 -21.68 8.57 -26.11
C VAL A 155 -21.95 8.34 -27.60
N LYS A 156 -23.20 8.57 -28.01
CA LYS A 156 -23.66 8.55 -29.40
C LYS A 156 -22.86 9.57 -30.24
N PRO A 157 -22.61 9.31 -31.53
CA PRO A 157 -21.89 10.25 -32.37
C PRO A 157 -22.83 11.38 -32.77
N THR A 158 -22.43 12.61 -32.49
CA THR A 158 -22.90 13.78 -33.24
C THR A 158 -21.69 14.44 -33.85
N ASP A 159 -21.71 14.47 -35.18
CA ASP A 159 -20.76 15.17 -36.03
C ASP A 159 -20.72 16.65 -35.67
N GLU A 160 -19.52 17.21 -35.56
CA GLU A 160 -19.10 18.40 -36.30
C GLU A 160 -17.68 18.78 -35.88
N ALA A 161 -16.82 18.99 -36.88
CA ALA A 161 -15.45 19.42 -36.74
C ALA A 161 -15.38 20.82 -36.09
N HIS A 162 -14.40 21.06 -35.20
CA HIS A 162 -13.49 22.20 -35.24
C HIS A 162 -12.60 22.29 -33.98
N PHE A 163 -11.31 22.61 -34.25
CA PHE A 163 -10.26 23.11 -33.36
C PHE A 163 -9.68 22.18 -32.27
N GLU A 164 -8.56 21.55 -32.63
CA GLU A 164 -7.53 21.07 -31.70
C GLU A 164 -7.02 22.24 -30.84
N THR A 165 -7.63 22.39 -29.67
CA THR A 165 -6.95 23.06 -28.56
C THR A 165 -6.24 21.96 -27.79
N LEU A 166 -4.91 21.96 -27.86
CA LEU A 166 -4.05 21.15 -27.01
C LEU A 166 -4.36 21.48 -25.55
N VAL A 167 -5.30 20.76 -24.95
CA VAL A 167 -5.54 20.77 -23.52
C VAL A 167 -4.30 20.16 -22.89
N VAL A 168 -3.39 21.03 -22.46
CA VAL A 168 -2.30 20.69 -21.56
C VAL A 168 -2.94 20.13 -20.30
N LYS A 169 -2.95 18.79 -20.20
CA LYS A 169 -3.37 18.09 -18.98
C LYS A 169 -2.41 18.48 -17.85
N PRO A 170 -2.88 18.60 -16.60
CA PRO A 170 -2.01 18.91 -15.47
C PRO A 170 -0.89 17.88 -15.38
N GLN A 171 0.37 18.33 -15.29
CA GLN A 171 1.51 17.49 -14.90
C GLN A 171 1.14 16.74 -13.61
N GLY A 172 1.00 15.41 -13.65
CA GLY A 172 0.74 14.63 -12.43
C GLY A 172 0.07 13.27 -12.56
N MET A 173 -0.47 12.89 -13.72
CA MET A 173 -0.94 11.51 -13.93
C MET A 173 0.13 10.72 -14.70
N ILE A 174 0.98 10.00 -13.95
CA ILE A 174 1.84 8.99 -14.57
C ILE A 174 0.98 7.75 -14.80
N ASP A 175 0.60 7.51 -16.05
CA ASP A 175 -0.07 6.28 -16.43
C ASP A 175 0.98 5.16 -16.53
N ASP A 176 0.92 4.20 -15.61
CA ASP A 176 1.89 3.10 -15.54
C ASP A 176 1.45 1.96 -16.48
N VAL A 177 1.65 2.19 -17.78
CA VAL A 177 1.31 1.23 -18.83
C VAL A 177 2.05 -0.10 -18.63
N SER A 178 3.31 -0.03 -18.15
CA SER A 178 4.10 -1.21 -17.85
C SER A 178 3.46 -2.06 -16.75
N LEU A 179 2.94 -1.45 -15.69
CA LEU A 179 2.20 -2.18 -14.65
C LEU A 179 0.95 -2.85 -15.22
N GLN A 180 0.19 -2.19 -16.09
CA GLN A 180 -0.99 -2.79 -16.73
C GLN A 180 -0.64 -4.03 -17.56
N MET A 181 0.47 -3.97 -18.30
CA MET A 181 0.99 -5.11 -19.05
C MET A 181 1.44 -6.25 -18.12
N LEU A 182 2.05 -5.95 -16.98
CA LEU A 182 2.41 -6.95 -15.96
C LEU A 182 1.17 -7.60 -15.34
N VAL A 183 0.13 -6.83 -15.03
CA VAL A 183 -1.15 -7.36 -14.53
C VAL A 183 -1.75 -8.34 -15.54
N LYS A 184 -1.74 -7.99 -16.83
CA LYS A 184 -2.20 -8.89 -17.89
C LYS A 184 -1.37 -10.18 -17.96
N LYS A 185 -0.04 -10.06 -17.98
CA LYS A 185 0.89 -11.20 -18.00
C LYS A 185 0.68 -12.12 -16.79
N ALA A 186 0.48 -11.55 -15.60
CA ALA A 186 0.22 -12.30 -14.37
C ALA A 186 -1.10 -13.09 -14.49
N LYS A 187 -2.19 -12.44 -14.93
CA LYS A 187 -3.49 -13.11 -15.15
C LYS A 187 -3.37 -14.28 -16.11
N GLU A 188 -2.70 -14.09 -17.26
CA GLU A 188 -2.51 -15.14 -18.28
C GLU A 188 -1.66 -16.32 -17.76
N SER A 189 -0.67 -16.05 -16.91
CA SER A 189 0.21 -17.08 -16.36
C SER A 189 -0.45 -17.90 -15.24
N ILE A 190 -1.38 -17.29 -14.50
CA ILE A 190 -1.95 -17.87 -13.27
C ILE A 190 -3.30 -18.52 -13.52
N PHE A 191 -4.13 -17.97 -14.42
CA PHE A 191 -5.47 -18.49 -14.74
C PHE A 191 -5.51 -19.99 -15.10
N PRO A 192 -4.53 -20.57 -15.82
CA PRO A 192 -4.54 -22.00 -16.14
C PRO A 192 -4.24 -22.92 -14.95
N LEU A 193 -3.68 -22.39 -13.86
CA LEU A 193 -3.14 -23.18 -12.75
C LEU A 193 -4.23 -23.44 -11.69
N LYS A 194 -4.32 -24.70 -11.27
CA LYS A 194 -5.26 -25.15 -10.21
C LYS A 194 -4.62 -25.24 -8.83
N ASP A 195 -3.31 -25.48 -8.79
CA ASP A 195 -2.56 -25.62 -7.54
C ASP A 195 -2.19 -24.23 -7.02
N GLU A 196 -2.62 -23.92 -5.79
CA GLU A 196 -2.40 -22.62 -5.15
C GLU A 196 -0.90 -22.31 -4.95
N LYS A 197 -0.06 -23.31 -4.67
CA LYS A 197 1.39 -23.10 -4.54
C LYS A 197 2.01 -22.76 -5.89
N GLU A 198 1.58 -23.44 -6.94
CA GLU A 198 2.07 -23.15 -8.29
C GLU A 198 1.57 -21.77 -8.78
N GLN A 199 0.37 -21.33 -8.38
CA GLN A 199 -0.10 -19.97 -8.65
C GLN A 199 0.83 -18.92 -8.01
N TYR A 200 1.19 -19.08 -6.73
CA TYR A 200 2.15 -18.20 -6.07
C TYR A 200 3.54 -18.27 -6.72
N ALA A 201 3.99 -19.46 -7.09
CA ALA A 201 5.28 -19.66 -7.76
C ALA A 201 5.31 -18.99 -9.13
N ALA A 202 4.24 -19.09 -9.92
CA ALA A 202 4.11 -18.43 -11.21
C ALA A 202 4.10 -16.91 -11.06
N LEU A 203 3.37 -16.36 -10.08
CA LEU A 203 3.38 -14.93 -9.81
C LEU A 203 4.77 -14.42 -9.43
N ALA A 204 5.47 -15.17 -8.57
CA ALA A 204 6.83 -14.85 -8.14
C ALA A 204 7.81 -14.81 -9.32
N ARG A 205 7.69 -15.75 -10.27
CA ARG A 205 8.48 -15.76 -11.51
C ARG A 205 8.18 -14.53 -12.37
N VAL A 206 6.91 -14.16 -12.54
CA VAL A 206 6.53 -12.94 -13.29
C VAL A 206 7.15 -11.68 -12.67
N VAL A 207 7.09 -11.54 -11.34
CA VAL A 207 7.69 -10.40 -10.60
C VAL A 207 9.20 -10.39 -10.75
N SER A 208 9.84 -11.54 -10.54
CA SER A 208 11.29 -11.68 -10.65
C SER A 208 11.77 -11.32 -12.06
N ASP A 209 11.16 -11.89 -13.10
CA ASP A 209 11.52 -11.63 -14.50
C ASP A 209 11.35 -10.15 -14.87
N ALA A 210 10.32 -9.49 -14.35
CA ALA A 210 10.08 -8.07 -14.57
C ALA A 210 11.13 -7.17 -13.91
N MET A 211 11.76 -7.63 -12.81
CA MET A 211 12.64 -6.82 -11.96
C MET A 211 14.10 -7.32 -11.96
N GLY A 212 14.55 -7.96 -13.04
CA GLY A 212 15.96 -8.29 -13.27
C GLY A 212 16.30 -9.77 -13.08
N GLY A 213 15.31 -10.65 -12.96
CA GLY A 213 15.47 -12.10 -12.88
C GLY A 213 15.97 -12.61 -11.52
N ALA A 214 16.24 -13.91 -11.44
CA ALA A 214 16.80 -14.52 -10.23
C ALA A 214 18.24 -14.04 -9.98
N VAL A 215 18.55 -13.72 -8.72
CA VAL A 215 19.86 -13.23 -8.28
C VAL A 215 20.34 -14.15 -7.16
N GLY A 216 21.45 -14.85 -7.36
CA GLY A 216 22.08 -15.68 -6.32
C GLY A 216 22.55 -14.85 -5.13
N MET A 217 22.53 -15.43 -3.92
CA MET A 217 22.92 -14.74 -2.67
C MET A 217 24.32 -14.15 -2.77
N GLU A 218 25.23 -14.87 -3.42
CA GLU A 218 26.62 -14.50 -3.62
C GLU A 218 26.80 -13.29 -4.55
N LYS A 219 25.82 -13.01 -5.44
CA LYS A 219 25.86 -11.89 -6.40
C LYS A 219 25.02 -10.69 -5.98
N LEU A 220 24.41 -10.71 -4.79
CA LEU A 220 23.55 -9.61 -4.33
C LEU A 220 24.26 -8.25 -4.29
N HIS A 221 25.54 -8.24 -3.95
CA HIS A 221 26.35 -7.03 -3.86
C HIS A 221 26.68 -6.42 -5.23
N GLU A 222 26.62 -7.20 -6.31
CA GLU A 222 26.86 -6.77 -7.68
C GLU A 222 25.58 -6.27 -8.36
N PHE A 223 24.40 -6.56 -7.79
CA PHE A 223 23.11 -6.26 -8.41
C PHE A 223 22.84 -4.74 -8.42
N PRO A 224 22.81 -4.06 -9.59
CA PRO A 224 22.90 -2.60 -9.67
C PRO A 224 21.54 -1.91 -9.54
N TRP A 225 20.75 -2.26 -8.51
CA TRP A 225 19.42 -1.70 -8.29
C TRP A 225 19.45 -0.22 -7.88
N VAL A 226 20.43 0.20 -7.08
CA VAL A 226 20.55 1.60 -6.62
C VAL A 226 20.78 2.53 -7.82
N LEU A 227 21.73 2.17 -8.69
CA LEU A 227 22.05 2.93 -9.89
C LEU A 227 20.82 3.06 -10.80
N HIS A 228 20.11 1.95 -11.03
CA HIS A 228 18.88 1.93 -11.82
C HIS A 228 17.82 2.91 -11.29
N LEU A 229 17.59 2.94 -9.97
CA LEU A 229 16.63 3.87 -9.38
C LEU A 229 17.09 5.33 -9.50
N SER A 230 18.39 5.60 -9.33
CA SER A 230 18.96 6.94 -9.54
C SER A 230 18.78 7.42 -10.99
N GLU A 231 18.99 6.53 -11.97
CA GLU A 231 18.75 6.81 -13.39
C GLU A 231 17.27 7.13 -13.65
N LEU A 232 16.35 6.36 -13.07
CA LEU A 232 14.91 6.64 -13.17
C LEU A 232 14.54 8.00 -12.57
N LYS A 233 15.04 8.36 -11.37
CA LYS A 233 14.79 9.68 -10.78
C LYS A 233 15.26 10.82 -11.69
N PHE A 234 16.42 10.64 -12.32
CA PHE A 234 16.99 11.61 -13.24
C PHE A 234 16.15 11.75 -14.52
N LEU A 235 15.79 10.62 -15.15
CA LEU A 235 15.00 10.58 -16.39
C LEU A 235 13.59 11.15 -16.19
N LEU A 236 12.93 10.78 -15.10
CA LEU A 236 11.58 11.23 -14.75
C LEU A 236 11.58 12.66 -14.19
N LYS A 237 12.74 13.21 -13.81
CA LYS A 237 12.88 14.48 -13.08
C LYS A 237 11.98 14.52 -11.83
N SER A 238 11.85 13.39 -11.15
CA SER A 238 10.93 13.20 -10.03
C SER A 238 11.55 12.25 -9.00
N ASN A 239 11.22 12.45 -7.72
CA ASN A 239 11.53 11.45 -6.68
C ASN A 239 10.53 10.30 -6.67
N VAL A 240 9.40 10.46 -7.34
CA VAL A 240 8.32 9.47 -7.45
C VAL A 240 8.53 8.62 -8.69
N ILE A 241 8.72 7.32 -8.49
CA ILE A 241 8.98 6.32 -9.54
C ILE A 241 7.77 5.37 -9.64
N PRO A 242 7.14 5.24 -10.81
CA PRO A 242 6.12 4.22 -11.05
C PRO A 242 6.71 2.82 -10.91
N ILE A 243 6.02 1.93 -10.19
CA ILE A 243 6.52 0.58 -9.92
C ILE A 243 6.78 -0.23 -11.19
N GLY A 244 5.98 -0.04 -12.24
CA GLY A 244 6.15 -0.74 -13.52
C GLY A 244 7.35 -0.25 -14.34
N SER A 245 7.99 0.86 -13.96
CA SER A 245 9.23 1.35 -14.60
C SER A 245 10.51 0.74 -13.99
N ILE A 246 10.39 -0.07 -12.93
CA ILE A 246 11.54 -0.63 -12.21
C ILE A 246 11.94 -1.98 -12.84
N ASP A 247 12.90 -1.95 -13.76
CA ASP A 247 13.46 -3.16 -14.38
C ASP A 247 14.47 -3.90 -13.48
N LYS A 248 15.05 -3.22 -12.47
CA LYS A 248 15.98 -3.83 -11.51
C LYS A 248 15.54 -3.53 -10.08
N GLY A 249 14.77 -4.45 -9.52
CA GLY A 249 14.18 -4.34 -8.18
C GLY A 249 14.90 -5.20 -7.15
N PHE A 250 15.04 -4.68 -5.93
CA PHE A 250 15.51 -5.42 -4.76
C PHE A 250 14.31 -5.99 -3.98
N TYR A 251 14.56 -6.60 -2.82
CA TYR A 251 13.53 -7.24 -1.99
C TYR A 251 12.28 -6.36 -1.77
N CYS A 252 12.45 -5.11 -1.35
CA CYS A 252 11.33 -4.18 -1.13
C CYS A 252 10.49 -3.91 -2.38
N HIS A 253 11.13 -3.66 -3.53
CA HIS A 253 10.43 -3.37 -4.78
C HIS A 253 9.69 -4.60 -5.30
N ARG A 254 10.34 -5.77 -5.26
CA ARG A 254 9.75 -7.03 -5.70
C ARG A 254 8.57 -7.44 -4.82
N ALA A 255 8.71 -7.33 -3.50
CA ALA A 255 7.63 -7.69 -2.58
C ALA A 255 6.42 -6.77 -2.72
N LEU A 256 6.65 -5.47 -2.95
CA LEU A 256 5.59 -4.51 -3.24
C LEU A 256 4.89 -4.82 -4.57
N LEU A 257 5.63 -5.12 -5.63
CA LEU A 257 5.05 -5.50 -6.93
C LEU A 257 4.26 -6.80 -6.80
N PHE A 258 4.78 -7.79 -6.09
CA PHE A 258 4.07 -9.04 -5.84
C PHE A 258 2.74 -8.80 -5.13
N LYS A 259 2.72 -7.98 -4.06
CA LYS A 259 1.49 -7.62 -3.36
C LYS A 259 0.50 -6.92 -4.30
N CYS A 260 0.97 -5.93 -5.06
CA CYS A 260 0.14 -5.20 -6.02
C CYS A 260 -0.49 -6.14 -7.08
N LEU A 261 0.31 -7.02 -7.68
CA LEU A 261 -0.17 -7.95 -8.69
C LEU A 261 -1.13 -8.98 -8.10
N ALA A 262 -0.80 -9.54 -6.93
CA ALA A 262 -1.68 -10.44 -6.18
C ALA A 262 -3.04 -9.81 -5.91
N ASP A 263 -3.06 -8.55 -5.48
CA ASP A 263 -4.29 -7.81 -5.23
C ASP A 263 -5.12 -7.60 -6.50
N CYS A 264 -4.47 -7.33 -7.65
CA CYS A 264 -5.15 -7.18 -8.95
C CYS A 264 -5.74 -8.48 -9.53
N ILE A 265 -5.31 -9.64 -9.03
CA ILE A 265 -5.77 -10.97 -9.47
C ILE A 265 -6.47 -11.75 -8.35
N GLU A 266 -6.79 -11.07 -7.25
CA GLU A 266 -7.54 -11.61 -6.11
C GLU A 266 -6.83 -12.75 -5.36
N MET A 267 -5.49 -12.75 -5.35
CA MET A 267 -4.69 -13.66 -4.54
C MET A 267 -4.36 -13.06 -3.16
N SER A 268 -4.55 -13.87 -2.11
CA SER A 268 -4.27 -13.47 -0.73
C SER A 268 -2.77 -13.45 -0.46
N CYS A 269 -2.21 -12.31 -0.06
CA CYS A 269 -0.88 -12.24 0.51
C CYS A 269 -0.73 -11.06 1.48
N THR A 270 0.18 -11.22 2.45
CA THR A 270 0.65 -10.14 3.31
C THR A 270 1.90 -9.54 2.69
N LEU A 271 2.08 -8.21 2.78
CA LEU A 271 3.36 -7.55 2.57
C LEU A 271 3.97 -7.15 3.91
N VAL A 272 5.22 -7.54 4.15
CA VAL A 272 5.96 -7.23 5.38
C VAL A 272 7.25 -6.51 5.04
N ARG A 273 7.49 -5.38 5.69
CA ARG A 273 8.72 -4.60 5.63
C ARG A 273 9.70 -5.12 6.68
N GLY A 274 10.91 -5.41 6.24
CA GLY A 274 12.06 -5.65 7.08
C GLY A 274 12.97 -4.43 7.19
N GLU A 275 14.16 -4.65 7.75
CA GLU A 275 15.19 -3.62 7.83
C GLU A 275 16.06 -3.61 6.57
N TYR A 276 16.79 -2.51 6.33
CA TYR A 276 17.80 -2.42 5.26
C TYR A 276 17.29 -2.78 3.84
N ASN A 277 16.12 -2.26 3.45
CA ASN A 277 15.46 -2.53 2.16
C ASN A 277 15.02 -3.99 1.95
N ARG A 278 14.97 -4.81 3.01
CA ARG A 278 14.28 -6.10 3.00
C ARG A 278 12.77 -5.88 3.07
N ALA A 279 12.05 -6.68 2.32
CA ALA A 279 10.62 -6.90 2.49
C ALA A 279 10.29 -8.27 1.88
N TRP A 280 9.18 -8.85 2.29
CA TRP A 280 8.75 -10.16 1.81
C TRP A 280 7.24 -10.27 1.83
N ASN A 281 6.74 -11.30 1.14
CA ASN A 281 5.33 -11.64 1.14
C ASN A 281 5.08 -12.93 1.91
N GLU A 282 4.09 -12.89 2.81
CA GLU A 282 3.63 -14.08 3.53
C GLU A 282 2.31 -14.56 2.91
N VAL A 283 2.24 -15.85 2.64
CA VAL A 283 1.05 -16.51 2.07
C VAL A 283 0.64 -17.67 2.96
N VAL A 284 -0.65 -18.01 2.92
CA VAL A 284 -1.22 -19.13 3.66
C VAL A 284 -1.73 -20.13 2.64
N VAL A 285 -1.23 -21.35 2.70
CA VAL A 285 -1.67 -22.45 1.84
C VAL A 285 -2.23 -23.56 2.73
N PHE A 286 -3.39 -24.09 2.36
CA PHE A 286 -4.02 -25.18 3.09
C PHE A 286 -3.48 -26.53 2.62
N ARG A 287 -2.88 -27.31 3.52
CA ARG A 287 -2.41 -28.65 3.18
C ARG A 287 -3.58 -29.62 3.19
N GLU A 288 -3.87 -30.24 2.04
CA GLU A 288 -4.78 -31.37 1.98
C GLU A 288 -4.17 -32.55 2.75
N ASN A 289 -4.92 -33.09 3.73
CA ASN A 289 -4.47 -34.24 4.49
C ASN A 289 -4.99 -35.51 3.79
N PRO A 290 -4.12 -36.40 3.28
CA PRO A 290 -4.56 -37.58 2.53
C PRO A 290 -5.40 -38.55 3.39
N THR A 291 -5.29 -38.49 4.71
CA THR A 291 -6.13 -39.20 5.66
C THR A 291 -7.28 -38.29 6.10
N ASN A 292 -8.41 -38.40 5.40
CA ASN A 292 -9.67 -37.63 5.45
C ASN A 292 -10.37 -37.41 6.84
N ARG A 293 -9.65 -37.11 7.94
CA ARG A 293 -10.23 -37.00 9.30
C ARG A 293 -9.88 -35.75 10.08
N SER A 294 -9.00 -34.88 9.58
CA SER A 294 -8.64 -33.62 10.24
C SER A 294 -8.83 -32.43 9.30
N PRO A 295 -9.23 -31.26 9.81
CA PRO A 295 -9.26 -30.03 9.01
C PRO A 295 -7.89 -29.75 8.38
N SER A 296 -7.89 -29.19 7.17
CA SER A 296 -6.66 -28.76 6.50
C SER A 296 -5.95 -27.73 7.38
N GLN A 297 -4.68 -28.00 7.70
CA GLN A 297 -3.92 -27.09 8.55
C GLN A 297 -3.39 -25.93 7.69
N PRO A 298 -3.60 -24.66 8.09
CA PRO A 298 -3.01 -23.53 7.41
C PRO A 298 -1.49 -23.57 7.60
N CYS A 299 -0.74 -23.55 6.50
CA CYS A 299 0.70 -23.45 6.51
C CYS A 299 1.13 -22.06 6.01
N HIS A 300 1.95 -21.37 6.79
CA HIS A 300 2.46 -20.05 6.45
C HIS A 300 3.80 -20.18 5.71
N TYR A 301 3.92 -19.46 4.60
CA TYR A 301 5.12 -19.45 3.77
C TYR A 301 5.55 -18.02 3.44
N ILE A 302 6.85 -17.83 3.29
CA ILE A 302 7.46 -16.68 2.63
C ILE A 302 7.69 -17.04 1.18
N VAL A 303 7.32 -16.15 0.27
CA VAL A 303 7.60 -16.30 -1.16
C VAL A 303 8.99 -15.75 -1.48
N ASP A 304 9.90 -16.60 -1.97
CA ASP A 304 11.18 -16.15 -2.49
C ASP A 304 10.96 -15.46 -3.84
N LEU A 305 11.39 -14.19 -3.93
CA LEU A 305 11.32 -13.36 -5.13
C LEU A 305 12.71 -13.00 -5.67
N MET A 306 13.78 -13.41 -5.00
CA MET A 306 15.15 -12.99 -5.28
C MET A 306 16.01 -14.16 -5.77
N HIS A 307 16.19 -15.21 -4.97
CA HIS A 307 17.20 -16.25 -5.23
C HIS A 307 16.64 -17.43 -5.99
N GLN A 308 15.50 -17.96 -5.52
CA GLN A 308 14.77 -19.03 -6.17
C GLN A 308 13.31 -18.59 -6.37
N PRO A 309 13.04 -17.71 -7.36
CA PRO A 309 11.71 -17.16 -7.59
C PRO A 309 10.61 -18.23 -7.63
N GLY A 310 9.69 -18.15 -6.68
CA GLY A 310 8.57 -19.08 -6.53
C GLY A 310 8.77 -20.22 -5.54
N ALA A 311 9.96 -20.34 -4.93
CA ALA A 311 10.13 -21.20 -3.77
C ALA A 311 9.31 -20.67 -2.58
N LEU A 312 8.59 -21.58 -1.92
CA LEU A 312 7.81 -21.28 -0.71
C LEU A 312 8.58 -21.74 0.53
N LEU A 313 9.12 -20.77 1.27
CA LEU A 313 9.93 -21.00 2.47
C LEU A 313 9.01 -21.06 3.69
N GLY A 314 8.97 -22.16 4.43
CA GLY A 314 8.17 -22.22 5.66
C GLY A 314 8.66 -21.18 6.67
N VAL A 315 7.75 -20.41 7.30
CA VAL A 315 8.12 -19.26 8.16
C VAL A 315 9.08 -19.65 9.29
N ASP A 316 8.97 -20.87 9.82
CA ASP A 316 9.82 -21.36 10.92
C ASP A 316 11.15 -21.99 10.46
N THR A 317 11.49 -21.89 9.18
CA THR A 317 12.70 -22.52 8.64
C THR A 317 13.91 -21.58 8.66
N PRO A 318 15.15 -22.11 8.78
CA PRO A 318 16.37 -21.29 8.68
C PRO A 318 16.47 -20.50 7.36
N ALA A 319 15.94 -21.07 6.27
CA ALA A 319 15.90 -20.40 4.98
C ALA A 319 15.01 -19.14 5.00
N ALA A 320 13.85 -19.20 5.66
CA ALA A 320 12.99 -18.05 5.84
C ALA A 320 13.67 -16.95 6.66
N LEU A 321 14.34 -17.32 7.77
CA LEU A 321 15.10 -16.37 8.58
C LEU A 321 16.20 -15.68 7.77
N GLN A 322 17.00 -16.45 7.02
CA GLN A 322 18.04 -15.92 6.14
C GLN A 322 17.49 -14.99 5.04
N TYR A 323 16.26 -15.24 4.58
CA TYR A 323 15.58 -14.37 3.62
C TYR A 323 15.12 -13.04 4.26
N GLN A 324 14.82 -13.04 5.54
CA GLN A 324 14.34 -11.85 6.27
C GLN A 324 15.48 -10.98 6.80
N THR A 325 16.64 -11.57 7.08
CA THR A 325 17.79 -10.88 7.71
C THR A 325 18.94 -10.67 6.73
N ILE A 326 19.91 -9.86 7.16
CA ILE A 326 21.23 -9.70 6.52
C ILE A 326 22.24 -10.50 7.32
#